data_AF-S7TYV3-F1
#
_entry.id   AF-S7TYV3-F1
#
_cell.length_a   1.000
_cell.length_b   1.000
_cell.length_c   1.000
_cell.angle_alpha   90.00
_cell.angle_beta   90.00
_cell.angle_gamma   90.00
#
_symmetry.space_group_name_H-M   'P 1'
#
loop_
_entity.id
_entity.type
_entity.pdbx_description
1 polymer ?
#
loop_
_entity_poly.entity_id
_entity_poly.type
_entity_poly.pdbx_seq_one_letter_code
_entity_poly.pdbx_strand_id
1 'polypeptide(L)'
;MMLTGMHIAIIGGDARQLEVIRKLVELDAKLSLVGFDQLAHHFTGAMKLPIGEVDFADLDAIILPVHGTTLDGNVNSVFAHEPIPFTEEMVQKTARQCTIYSGISNAYLDELVKKTGRKHVQLFERDDVAIYNSIPTAEGTVMMVIQHTDFTIHGSCVAVLGLGRVGMTVARTSPRWGRK
;
A
#
# COMPACT_ATOMS: atom_id res chain seq x y z
N MET A 1 -8.57 17.80 10.78
CA MET A 1 -7.35 18.40 10.23
C MET A 1 -7.49 18.33 8.71
N MET A 2 -7.26 19.43 7.99
CA MET A 2 -7.37 19.49 6.52
C MET A 2 -5.97 19.37 5.89
N LEU A 3 -5.90 18.89 4.65
CA LEU A 3 -4.70 18.80 3.81
C LEU A 3 -4.74 19.80 2.63
N THR A 4 -5.57 20.84 2.74
CA THR A 4 -5.72 21.90 1.75
C THR A 4 -4.36 22.46 1.31
N GLY A 5 -4.13 22.51 0.01
CA GLY A 5 -2.89 22.99 -0.59
C GLY A 5 -1.79 21.93 -0.72
N MET A 6 -1.97 20.72 -0.19
CA MET A 6 -1.05 19.61 -0.46
C MET A 6 -1.40 18.93 -1.79
N HIS A 7 -0.38 18.65 -2.59
CA HIS A 7 -0.51 17.91 -3.84
C HIS A 7 0.14 16.53 -3.73
N ILE A 8 -0.66 15.49 -3.90
CA ILE A 8 -0.26 14.11 -3.71
C ILE A 8 -0.49 13.32 -5.00
N ALA A 9 0.55 12.62 -5.47
CA ALA A 9 0.41 11.64 -6.54
C ALA A 9 0.15 10.26 -5.96
N ILE A 10 -0.83 9.55 -6.50
CA ILE A 10 -1.10 8.14 -6.22
C ILE A 10 -0.84 7.38 -7.51
N ILE A 11 0.16 6.50 -7.49
CA ILE A 11 0.65 5.81 -8.68
C ILE A 11 0.36 4.32 -8.53
N GLY A 12 -0.57 3.81 -9.33
CA GLY A 12 -1.01 2.42 -9.34
C GLY A 12 -1.63 1.92 -8.04
N GLY A 13 -1.67 0.59 -7.88
CA GLY A 13 -2.15 -0.09 -6.69
C GLY A 13 -3.35 -1.01 -6.92
N ASP A 14 -4.02 -1.33 -5.82
CA ASP A 14 -5.19 -2.20 -5.80
C ASP A 14 -6.38 -1.51 -5.10
N ALA A 15 -7.42 -2.28 -4.76
CA ALA A 15 -8.62 -1.75 -4.12
C ALA A 15 -8.33 -0.96 -2.83
N ARG A 16 -7.21 -1.22 -2.12
CA ARG A 16 -6.83 -0.48 -0.91
C ARG A 16 -6.53 0.98 -1.20
N GLN A 17 -6.02 1.30 -2.39
CA GLN A 17 -5.73 2.67 -2.81
C GLN A 17 -7.01 3.49 -2.99
N LEU A 18 -8.14 2.85 -3.30
CA LEU A 18 -9.43 3.55 -3.40
C LEU A 18 -9.85 4.17 -2.06
N GLU A 19 -9.64 3.46 -0.95
CA GLU A 19 -9.92 3.98 0.39
C GLU A 19 -8.97 5.12 0.78
N VAL A 20 -7.69 5.03 0.37
CA VAL A 20 -6.72 6.12 0.54
C VAL A 20 -7.13 7.36 -0.26
N ILE A 21 -7.53 7.19 -1.53
CA ILE A 21 -8.02 8.28 -2.38
C ILE A 21 -9.23 8.96 -1.73
N ARG A 22 -10.24 8.18 -1.31
CA ARG A 22 -11.44 8.71 -0.65
C ARG A 22 -11.07 9.54 0.58
N LYS A 23 -10.20 9.03 1.44
CA LYS A 23 -9.79 9.73 2.65
C LYS A 23 -9.04 11.03 2.35
N LEU A 24 -8.16 11.04 1.37
CA LEU A 24 -7.40 12.24 1.00
C LEU A 24 -8.28 13.32 0.37
N VAL A 25 -9.28 12.92 -0.43
CA VAL A 25 -10.29 13.84 -0.97
C VAL A 25 -11.15 14.44 0.14
N GLU A 26 -11.60 13.62 1.12
CA GLU A 26 -12.33 14.12 2.30
C GLU A 26 -11.52 15.15 3.10
N LEU A 27 -10.19 15.05 3.04
CA LEU A 27 -9.26 15.97 3.70
C LEU A 27 -8.87 17.15 2.81
N ASP A 28 -9.46 17.32 1.62
CA ASP A 28 -9.22 18.44 0.71
C ASP A 28 -7.79 18.51 0.12
N ALA A 29 -7.15 17.35 -0.08
CA ALA A 29 -5.89 17.28 -0.82
C ALA A 29 -6.12 17.32 -2.35
N LYS A 30 -5.22 17.95 -3.09
CA LYS A 30 -5.15 17.88 -4.55
C LYS A 30 -4.52 16.54 -4.94
N LEU A 31 -5.21 15.71 -5.73
CA LEU A 31 -4.72 14.39 -6.10
C LEU A 31 -4.44 14.25 -7.61
N SER A 32 -3.27 13.70 -7.93
CA SER A 32 -2.92 13.18 -9.25
C SER A 32 -2.94 11.66 -9.22
N LEU A 33 -3.85 11.04 -9.97
CA LEU A 33 -4.06 9.59 -10.01
C LEU A 33 -3.48 9.02 -11.31
N VAL A 34 -2.46 8.18 -11.19
CA VAL A 34 -1.80 7.54 -12.32
C VAL A 34 -2.07 6.04 -12.33
N GLY A 35 -2.49 5.51 -13.47
CA GLY A 35 -2.82 4.08 -13.61
C GLY A 35 -4.19 3.72 -13.05
N PHE A 36 -5.17 4.62 -13.18
CA PHE A 36 -6.56 4.41 -12.76
C PHE A 36 -7.53 4.53 -13.96
N ASP A 37 -7.05 4.19 -15.16
CA ASP A 37 -7.72 4.48 -16.43
C ASP A 37 -9.02 3.67 -16.60
N GLN A 38 -9.03 2.42 -16.11
CA GLN A 38 -10.21 1.56 -16.15
C GLN A 38 -11.19 1.82 -15.00
N LEU A 39 -10.83 2.69 -14.04
CA LEU A 39 -11.71 2.98 -12.92
C LEU A 39 -12.85 3.89 -13.41
N ALA A 40 -14.08 3.40 -13.49
CA ALA A 40 -15.23 4.23 -13.89
C ALA A 40 -15.57 5.33 -12.87
N HIS A 41 -15.21 5.12 -11.60
CA HIS A 41 -15.51 6.06 -10.52
C HIS A 41 -14.69 7.34 -10.66
N HIS A 42 -15.33 8.49 -10.48
CA HIS A 42 -14.69 9.80 -10.46
C HIS A 42 -14.66 10.32 -9.02
N PHE A 43 -13.52 10.87 -8.60
CA PHE A 43 -13.40 11.51 -7.29
C PHE A 43 -13.29 13.01 -7.50
N THR A 44 -14.20 13.77 -6.90
CA THR A 44 -14.14 15.23 -6.92
C THR A 44 -12.84 15.67 -6.23
N GLY A 45 -12.00 16.47 -6.90
CA GLY A 45 -10.68 16.87 -6.37
C GLY A 45 -9.51 15.93 -6.72
N ALA A 46 -9.77 14.84 -7.45
CA ALA A 46 -8.73 14.00 -8.01
C ALA A 46 -8.75 14.01 -9.54
N MET A 47 -7.59 14.20 -10.17
CA MET A 47 -7.42 14.14 -11.61
C MET A 47 -6.78 12.80 -11.98
N LYS A 48 -7.34 12.11 -12.98
CA LYS A 48 -6.69 10.96 -13.60
C LYS A 48 -5.85 11.46 -14.77
N LEU A 49 -4.58 11.08 -14.80
CA LEU A 49 -3.67 11.48 -15.87
C LEU A 49 -2.59 10.41 -16.09
N PRO A 50 -2.02 10.33 -17.30
CA PRO A 50 -0.86 9.48 -17.55
C PRO A 50 0.37 10.02 -16.79
N ILE A 51 1.32 9.13 -16.47
CA ILE A 51 2.55 9.46 -15.73
C ILE A 51 3.34 10.63 -16.34
N GLY A 52 3.31 10.76 -17.67
CA GLY A 52 4.04 11.80 -18.41
C GLY A 52 3.44 13.20 -18.26
N GLU A 53 2.18 13.32 -17.83
CA GLU A 53 1.49 14.60 -17.60
C GLU A 53 1.59 15.06 -16.15
N VAL A 54 2.16 14.25 -15.25
CA VAL A 54 2.32 14.60 -13.84
C VAL A 54 3.42 15.65 -13.70
N ASP A 55 3.09 16.79 -13.11
CA ASP A 55 4.09 17.76 -12.67
C ASP A 55 4.71 17.32 -11.34
N PHE A 56 5.81 16.56 -11.44
CA PHE A 56 6.55 16.09 -10.28
C PHE A 56 7.13 17.20 -9.40
N ALA A 57 7.35 18.40 -9.94
CA ALA A 57 7.92 19.51 -9.17
C ALA A 57 6.94 20.09 -8.15
N ASP A 58 5.63 19.95 -8.42
CA ASP A 58 4.53 20.42 -7.57
C ASP A 58 4.10 19.36 -6.53
N LEU A 59 4.75 18.19 -6.45
CA LEU A 59 4.34 17.11 -5.55
C LEU A 59 4.95 17.23 -4.14
N ASP A 60 4.08 17.22 -3.13
CA ASP A 60 4.48 17.11 -1.72
C ASP A 60 4.66 15.65 -1.27
N ALA A 61 3.92 14.72 -1.90
CA ALA A 61 4.03 13.30 -1.59
C ALA A 61 3.70 12.42 -2.80
N ILE A 62 4.31 11.24 -2.81
CA ILE A 62 4.03 10.16 -3.76
C ILE A 62 3.62 8.93 -2.96
N ILE A 63 2.45 8.38 -3.25
CA ILE A 63 1.94 7.15 -2.66
C ILE A 63 1.99 6.04 -3.71
N LEU A 64 2.83 5.04 -3.43
CA LEU A 64 2.98 3.83 -4.22
C LEU A 64 2.12 2.70 -3.66
N PRO A 65 1.96 1.59 -4.41
CA PRO A 65 1.32 0.38 -3.91
C PRO A 65 2.09 -0.20 -2.73
N VAL A 66 1.49 -1.18 -2.06
CA VAL A 66 2.14 -1.84 -0.91
C VAL A 66 3.50 -2.42 -1.31
N HIS A 67 3.63 -3.01 -2.50
CA HIS A 67 4.90 -3.58 -2.99
C HIS A 67 5.89 -2.53 -3.54
N GLY A 68 5.52 -1.25 -3.56
CA GLY A 68 6.34 -0.21 -4.19
C GLY A 68 6.38 -0.41 -5.71
N THR A 69 7.54 -0.78 -6.23
CA THR A 69 7.78 -1.02 -7.65
C THR A 69 8.06 -2.50 -7.94
N THR A 70 8.23 -2.85 -9.21
CA THR A 70 8.99 -4.03 -9.65
C THR A 70 10.49 -3.73 -9.63
N LEU A 71 11.32 -4.76 -9.79
CA LEU A 71 12.77 -4.61 -9.90
C LEU A 71 13.20 -3.87 -11.18
N ASP A 72 12.37 -3.90 -12.21
CA ASP A 72 12.58 -3.17 -13.48
C ASP A 72 12.13 -1.71 -13.41
N GLY A 73 11.68 -1.23 -12.24
CA GLY A 73 11.29 0.17 -12.03
C GLY A 73 9.89 0.53 -12.48
N ASN A 74 8.98 -0.45 -12.59
CA ASN A 74 7.59 -0.22 -12.94
C ASN A 74 6.67 -0.31 -11.71
N VAL A 75 5.53 0.36 -11.77
CA VAL A 75 4.46 0.29 -10.77
C VAL A 75 3.26 -0.40 -11.41
N ASN A 76 2.73 -1.39 -10.70
CA ASN A 76 1.58 -2.16 -11.16
C ASN A 76 0.28 -1.54 -10.65
N SER A 77 -0.75 -1.63 -11.48
CA SER A 77 -2.12 -1.26 -11.12
C SER A 77 -3.09 -2.32 -11.62
N VAL A 78 -4.07 -2.69 -10.79
CA VAL A 78 -5.21 -3.52 -11.25
C VAL A 78 -6.20 -2.72 -12.10
N PHE A 79 -6.04 -1.41 -12.18
CA PHE A 79 -6.90 -0.48 -12.91
C PHE A 79 -6.26 0.07 -14.20
N ALA A 80 -5.09 -0.45 -14.60
CA ALA A 80 -4.39 -0.08 -15.82
C ALA A 80 -3.99 -1.33 -16.60
N HIS A 81 -3.90 -1.20 -17.94
CA HIS A 81 -3.42 -2.28 -18.80
C HIS A 81 -1.89 -2.35 -18.85
N GLU A 82 -1.23 -1.20 -18.75
CA GLU A 82 0.21 -1.08 -18.93
C GLU A 82 0.91 -0.80 -17.61
N PRO A 83 2.12 -1.38 -17.39
CA PRO A 83 2.96 -1.01 -16.26
C PRO A 83 3.35 0.47 -16.33
N ILE A 84 3.42 1.12 -15.17
CA ILE A 84 3.68 2.56 -15.08
C ILE A 84 5.16 2.76 -14.74
N PRO A 85 5.98 3.37 -15.60
CA PRO A 85 7.39 3.59 -15.29
C PRO A 85 7.53 4.58 -14.13
N PHE A 86 8.37 4.25 -13.14
CA PHE A 86 8.67 5.10 -12.00
C PHE A 86 10.19 5.29 -11.89
N THR A 87 10.69 6.31 -12.59
CA THR A 87 12.12 6.47 -12.85
C THR A 87 12.80 7.45 -11.91
N GLU A 88 14.13 7.35 -11.82
CA GLU A 88 14.96 8.30 -11.08
C GLU A 88 14.75 9.74 -11.58
N GLU A 89 14.68 9.97 -12.90
CA GLU A 89 14.48 11.30 -13.48
C GLU A 89 13.18 11.96 -13.02
N MET A 90 12.10 11.18 -12.91
CA MET A 90 10.82 11.68 -12.39
C MET A 90 10.96 12.10 -10.92
N VAL A 91 11.56 11.25 -10.10
CA VAL A 91 11.73 11.54 -8.67
C VAL A 91 12.73 12.67 -8.43
N GLN A 92 13.73 12.84 -9.30
CA GLN A 92 14.67 13.96 -9.23
C GLN A 92 14.02 15.33 -9.46
N LYS A 93 12.88 15.40 -10.17
CA LYS A 93 12.12 16.64 -10.37
C LYS A 93 11.35 17.06 -9.12
N THR A 94 11.10 16.13 -8.19
CA THR A 94 10.38 16.44 -6.96
C THR A 94 11.18 17.36 -6.05
N ALA A 95 10.47 18.22 -5.31
CA ALA A 95 11.07 19.04 -4.28
C ALA A 95 11.71 18.16 -3.18
N ARG A 96 12.75 18.65 -2.50
CA ARG A 96 13.49 17.85 -1.50
C ARG A 96 12.62 17.35 -0.34
N GLN A 97 11.57 18.08 0.00
CA GLN A 97 10.61 17.73 1.04
C GLN A 97 9.60 16.65 0.61
N CYS A 98 9.55 16.32 -0.69
CA CYS A 98 8.65 15.31 -1.22
C CYS A 98 8.94 13.96 -0.56
N THR A 99 7.88 13.34 0.00
CA THR A 99 7.99 12.06 0.68
C THR A 99 7.33 10.95 -0.14
N ILE A 100 8.05 9.86 -0.34
CA ILE A 100 7.55 8.65 -0.99
C ILE A 100 7.02 7.70 0.08
N TYR A 101 5.84 7.14 -0.13
CA TYR A 101 5.19 6.16 0.73
C TYR A 101 4.96 4.86 -0.02
N SER A 102 5.31 3.74 0.60
CA SER A 102 4.92 2.39 0.14
C SER A 102 4.66 1.50 1.34
N GLY A 103 4.18 0.28 1.14
CA GLY A 103 4.06 -0.70 2.23
C GLY A 103 5.42 -1.22 2.64
N ILE A 104 6.12 -1.81 1.68
CA ILE A 104 7.48 -2.35 1.75
C ILE A 104 8.36 -1.73 0.66
N SER A 105 9.66 -1.97 0.72
CA SER A 105 10.61 -1.60 -0.33
C SER A 105 11.15 -2.80 -1.10
N ASN A 106 11.95 -2.52 -2.12
CA ASN A 106 12.76 -3.48 -2.86
C ASN A 106 14.11 -2.82 -3.26
N ALA A 107 15.02 -3.61 -3.83
CA ALA A 107 16.35 -3.11 -4.21
C ALA A 107 16.32 -1.92 -5.18
N TYR A 108 15.37 -1.89 -6.13
CA TYR A 108 15.22 -0.79 -7.08
C TYR A 108 14.83 0.51 -6.37
N LEU A 109 13.78 0.45 -5.54
CA LEU A 109 13.26 1.60 -4.83
C LEU A 109 14.25 2.12 -3.80
N ASP A 110 14.97 1.24 -3.11
CA ASP A 110 16.04 1.61 -2.17
C ASP A 110 17.18 2.35 -2.88
N GLU A 111 17.60 1.88 -4.05
CA GLU A 111 18.64 2.54 -4.85
C GLU A 111 18.15 3.90 -5.37
N LEU A 112 16.93 3.97 -5.88
CA LEU A 112 16.31 5.20 -6.36
C LEU A 112 16.21 6.24 -5.24
N VAL A 113 15.73 5.84 -4.06
CA VAL A 113 15.61 6.72 -2.89
C VAL A 113 16.99 7.19 -2.44
N LYS A 114 18.00 6.33 -2.46
CA LYS A 114 19.38 6.68 -2.11
C LYS A 114 19.99 7.69 -3.08
N LYS A 115 19.83 7.49 -4.40
CA LYS A 115 20.36 8.40 -5.44
C LYS A 115 19.68 9.75 -5.41
N THR A 116 18.36 9.75 -5.24
CA THR A 116 17.58 10.98 -5.21
C THR A 116 17.65 11.66 -3.82
N GLY A 117 17.93 10.94 -2.75
CA GLY A 117 17.95 11.50 -1.40
C GLY A 117 16.58 11.98 -0.92
N ARG A 118 15.50 11.38 -1.44
CA ARG A 118 14.12 11.68 -1.02
C ARG A 118 13.79 10.87 0.22
N LYS A 119 12.83 11.35 1.01
CA LYS A 119 12.37 10.57 2.16
C LYS A 119 11.49 9.43 1.67
N HIS A 120 11.74 8.22 2.17
CA HIS A 120 10.89 7.05 1.91
C HIS A 120 10.36 6.51 3.23
N VAL A 121 9.05 6.29 3.30
CA VAL A 121 8.36 5.76 4.49
C VAL A 121 7.72 4.43 4.11
N GLN A 122 8.20 3.36 4.74
CA GLN A 122 7.67 2.02 4.61
C GLN A 122 6.58 1.78 5.67
N LEU A 123 5.32 1.80 5.25
CA LEU A 123 4.18 1.76 6.17
C LEU A 123 4.13 0.45 6.97
N PHE A 124 4.59 -0.69 6.42
CA PHE A 124 4.52 -1.98 7.09
C PHE A 124 5.66 -2.22 8.09
N GLU A 125 6.67 -1.36 8.11
CA GLU A 125 7.67 -1.36 9.18
C GLU A 125 7.09 -0.79 10.47
N ARG A 126 6.06 0.05 10.38
CA ARG A 126 5.40 0.61 11.56
C ARG A 126 4.63 -0.46 12.31
N ASP A 127 4.82 -0.50 13.63
CA ASP A 127 4.17 -1.49 14.48
C ASP A 127 2.65 -1.36 14.50
N ASP A 128 2.12 -0.13 14.50
CA ASP A 128 0.68 0.11 14.46
C ASP A 128 0.04 -0.50 13.20
N VAL A 129 0.60 -0.22 12.02
CA VAL A 129 0.13 -0.77 10.74
C VAL A 129 0.28 -2.29 10.70
N ALA A 130 1.41 -2.84 11.17
CA ALA A 130 1.61 -4.29 11.21
C ALA A 130 0.62 -4.99 12.14
N ILE A 131 0.27 -4.38 13.27
CA ILE A 131 -0.76 -4.88 14.20
C ILE A 131 -2.14 -4.78 13.55
N TYR A 132 -2.51 -3.68 12.90
CA TYR A 132 -3.79 -3.60 12.19
C TYR A 132 -3.90 -4.62 11.06
N ASN A 133 -2.85 -4.79 10.27
CA ASN A 133 -2.81 -5.78 9.19
C ASN A 133 -2.80 -7.23 9.70
N SER A 134 -2.46 -7.47 10.98
CA SER A 134 -2.53 -8.81 11.56
C SER A 134 -3.97 -9.34 11.66
N ILE A 135 -4.97 -8.47 11.69
CA ILE A 135 -6.39 -8.85 11.78
C ILE A 135 -6.88 -9.50 10.49
N PRO A 136 -6.87 -8.83 9.30
CA PRO A 136 -7.25 -9.48 8.05
C PRO A 136 -6.31 -10.63 7.69
N THR A 137 -5.04 -10.58 8.12
CA THR A 137 -4.10 -11.71 7.97
C THR A 137 -4.56 -12.93 8.76
N ALA A 138 -5.02 -12.74 10.01
CA ALA A 138 -5.57 -13.83 10.81
C ALA A 138 -6.87 -14.37 10.24
N GLU A 139 -7.78 -13.50 9.76
CA GLU A 139 -9.01 -13.90 9.06
C GLU A 139 -8.69 -14.75 7.81
N GLY A 140 -7.77 -14.29 6.98
CA GLY A 140 -7.28 -15.05 5.82
C GLY A 140 -6.63 -16.38 6.22
N THR A 141 -5.87 -16.41 7.31
CA THR A 141 -5.30 -17.66 7.84
C THR A 141 -6.40 -18.65 8.22
N VAL A 142 -7.42 -18.20 8.95
CA VAL A 142 -8.58 -19.03 9.29
C VAL A 142 -9.29 -19.54 8.04
N MET A 143 -9.55 -18.65 7.08
CA MET A 143 -10.17 -19.01 5.80
C MET A 143 -9.39 -20.13 5.10
N MET A 144 -8.06 -19.99 4.98
CA MET A 144 -7.22 -20.99 4.33
C MET A 144 -7.25 -22.33 5.07
N VAL A 145 -7.22 -22.34 6.41
CA VAL A 145 -7.34 -23.59 7.18
C VAL A 145 -8.68 -24.27 6.91
N ILE A 146 -9.80 -23.53 6.92
CA ILE A 146 -11.13 -24.08 6.62
C ILE A 146 -11.18 -24.65 5.19
N GLN A 147 -10.62 -23.95 4.21
CA GLN A 147 -10.65 -24.38 2.80
C GLN A 147 -9.80 -25.61 2.51
N HIS A 148 -8.73 -25.83 3.28
CA HIS A 148 -7.73 -26.86 3.00
C HIS A 148 -7.71 -28.02 4.01
N THR A 149 -8.67 -28.08 4.93
CA THR A 149 -8.80 -29.21 5.88
C THR A 149 -10.19 -29.81 5.79
N ASP A 150 -10.28 -31.13 5.99
CA ASP A 150 -11.52 -31.90 6.01
C ASP A 150 -12.04 -32.14 7.45
N PHE A 151 -11.36 -31.56 8.45
CA PHE A 151 -11.74 -31.61 9.86
C PHE A 151 -12.06 -30.21 10.39
N THR A 152 -12.81 -30.15 11.49
CA THR A 152 -13.13 -28.89 12.14
C THR A 152 -11.92 -28.34 12.88
N ILE A 153 -11.68 -27.04 12.79
CA ILE A 153 -10.56 -26.45 13.54
C ILE A 153 -10.82 -26.46 15.05
N HIS A 154 -12.09 -26.45 15.47
CA HIS A 154 -12.48 -26.71 16.84
C HIS A 154 -12.02 -28.11 17.30
N GLY A 155 -11.26 -28.17 18.40
CA GLY A 155 -10.70 -29.42 18.92
C GLY A 155 -9.42 -29.90 18.22
N SER A 156 -8.94 -29.18 17.20
CA SER A 156 -7.68 -29.51 16.52
C SER A 156 -6.45 -29.03 17.30
N CYS A 157 -5.28 -29.60 16.96
CA CYS A 157 -3.99 -29.14 17.47
C CYS A 157 -3.37 -28.13 16.49
N VAL A 158 -3.31 -26.86 16.89
CA VAL A 158 -2.71 -25.78 16.10
C VAL A 158 -1.43 -25.29 16.77
N ALA A 159 -0.35 -25.19 16.00
CA ALA A 159 0.90 -24.56 16.42
C ALA A 159 1.13 -23.27 15.64
N VAL A 160 1.37 -22.17 16.35
CA VAL A 160 1.77 -20.88 15.75
C VAL A 160 3.24 -20.64 16.07
N LEU A 161 4.07 -20.49 15.05
CA LEU A 161 5.50 -20.27 15.21
C LEU A 161 5.81 -18.77 15.24
N GLY A 162 6.26 -18.29 16.40
CA GLY A 162 6.56 -16.88 16.66
C GLY A 162 5.37 -16.11 17.23
N LEU A 163 5.62 -15.33 18.28
CA LEU A 163 4.62 -14.53 18.99
C LEU A 163 4.85 -13.02 18.79
N GLY A 164 5.21 -12.63 17.56
CA GLY A 164 5.36 -11.24 17.17
C GLY A 164 4.03 -10.56 16.85
N ARG A 165 4.09 -9.41 16.17
CA ARG A 165 2.95 -8.55 15.80
C ARG A 165 1.81 -9.33 15.12
N VAL A 166 2.14 -10.22 14.18
CA VAL A 166 1.16 -11.07 13.48
C VAL A 166 0.83 -12.32 14.30
N GLY A 167 1.85 -13.00 14.81
CA GLY A 167 1.71 -14.27 15.52
C GLY A 167 0.80 -14.17 16.75
N MET A 168 0.83 -13.06 17.48
CA MET A 168 -0.05 -12.82 18.61
C MET A 168 -1.52 -12.77 18.20
N THR A 169 -1.86 -12.06 17.12
CA THR A 169 -3.24 -11.99 16.63
C THR A 169 -3.70 -13.33 16.08
N VAL A 170 -2.88 -14.02 15.28
CA VAL A 170 -3.21 -15.37 14.76
C VAL A 170 -3.43 -16.36 15.90
N ALA A 171 -2.51 -16.40 16.86
CA ALA A 171 -2.60 -17.27 18.03
C ALA A 171 -3.80 -16.94 18.92
N ARG A 172 -4.26 -15.68 18.95
CA ARG A 172 -5.46 -15.21 19.69
C ARG A 172 -6.77 -15.40 18.93
N THR A 173 -6.75 -15.46 17.61
CA THR A 173 -7.91 -15.84 16.81
C THR A 173 -8.14 -17.36 16.86
N SER A 174 -7.06 -18.13 17.03
CA SER A 174 -7.07 -19.59 17.16
C SER A 174 -7.52 -20.22 18.51
N PRO A 175 -7.42 -19.62 19.72
CA PRO A 175 -7.51 -20.33 20.99
C PRO A 175 -8.92 -20.29 21.61
N ARG A 176 -9.97 -20.01 20.83
CA ARG A 176 -11.35 -20.37 21.21
C ARG A 176 -11.88 -21.58 20.45
N TRP A 177 -11.01 -22.30 19.76
CA TRP A 177 -11.31 -23.55 19.07
C TRP A 177 -11.02 -24.72 20.00
N GLY A 178 -11.79 -24.73 21.10
CA GLY A 178 -11.48 -25.39 22.37
C GLY A 178 -10.97 -26.83 22.33
N ARG A 179 -10.07 -27.11 23.27
CA ARG A 179 -10.08 -28.38 23.98
C ARG A 179 -11.16 -28.31 25.06
N LYS A 180 -12.02 -29.33 25.11
CA LYS A 180 -12.54 -29.79 26.41
C LYS A 180 -11.41 -30.45 27.17
#